data_AF-A0A501WGU3-F1
#
_entry.id   AF-A0A501WGU3-F1
#
_cell.length_a   1.000
_cell.length_b   1.000
_cell.length_c   1.000
_cell.angle_alpha   90.00
_cell.angle_beta   90.00
_cell.angle_gamma   90.00
#
_symmetry.space_group_name_H-M   'P 1'
#
loop_
_entity.id
_entity.type
_entity.pdbx_description
1 polymer ?
#
loop_
_entity_poly.entity_id
_entity_poly.type
_entity_poly.pdbx_seq_one_letter_code
_entity_poly.pdbx_strand_id
1 'polypeptide(L)'
;MWKIYGSPGAGVAVVTNGGRLEAALSSNPESLYLGAIRYVAPGTIEFGNPNSFDTILVKRASYAYEKEVRLVYWDTNNMHDSLESASWNETTMRFDGIVEKDDPPVAGRSFDCDVDVLIKRVVVSPFAPPWYLPMIERLREQLNLHFPITASRLLAAPPIA
;
A
#
# COMPACT_ATOMS: atom_id res chain seq x y z
N MET A 1 0.89 4.86 -15.68
CA MET A 1 -0.22 4.77 -14.70
C MET A 1 -1.52 4.29 -15.34
N TRP A 2 -2.25 5.09 -16.13
CA TRP A 2 -3.55 4.67 -16.69
C TRP A 2 -3.53 3.36 -17.49
N LYS A 3 -2.53 3.17 -18.35
CA LYS A 3 -2.39 1.92 -19.13
C LYS A 3 -2.13 0.67 -18.26
N ILE A 4 -1.49 0.85 -17.10
CA ILE A 4 -1.06 -0.25 -16.23
C ILE A 4 -2.12 -0.56 -15.16
N TYR A 5 -2.74 0.47 -14.58
CA TYR A 5 -3.66 0.34 -13.44
C TYR A 5 -5.11 0.76 -13.72
N GLY A 6 -5.38 1.39 -14.87
CA GLY A 6 -6.72 1.93 -15.22
C GLY A 6 -7.33 1.33 -16.49
N SER A 7 -6.72 0.28 -17.04
CA SER A 7 -7.20 -0.41 -18.25
C SER A 7 -8.45 -1.25 -17.93
N PRO A 8 -9.53 -1.21 -18.74
CA PRO A 8 -9.57 -0.73 -20.13
C PRO A 8 -10.04 0.71 -20.34
N GLY A 9 -10.21 1.54 -19.29
CA GLY A 9 -10.46 2.97 -19.49
C GLY A 9 -11.11 3.69 -18.31
N ALA A 10 -11.91 3.01 -17.50
CA ALA A 10 -12.62 3.56 -16.34
C ALA A 10 -11.73 3.59 -15.06
N GLY A 11 -10.50 4.05 -15.19
CA GLY A 11 -9.59 4.20 -14.05
C GLY A 11 -9.89 5.44 -13.21
N VAL A 12 -9.67 5.33 -11.90
CA VAL A 12 -9.70 6.45 -10.95
C VAL A 12 -8.36 6.51 -10.24
N ALA A 13 -7.77 7.71 -10.14
CA ALA A 13 -6.59 7.95 -9.35
C ALA A 13 -6.93 8.85 -8.16
N VAL A 14 -6.63 8.37 -6.96
CA VAL A 14 -6.67 9.17 -5.74
C VAL A 14 -5.34 9.89 -5.61
N VAL A 15 -5.40 11.19 -5.34
CA VAL A 15 -4.23 12.01 -5.04
C VAL A 15 -4.22 12.33 -3.55
N THR A 16 -3.09 12.09 -2.90
CA THR A 16 -2.86 12.40 -1.49
C THR A 16 -1.41 12.82 -1.26
N ASN A 17 -1.02 13.08 -0.01
CA ASN A 17 0.35 13.32 0.42
C ASN A 17 0.57 12.78 1.85
N GLY A 18 1.83 12.79 2.31
CA GLY A 18 2.19 12.26 3.64
C GLY A 18 1.41 12.90 4.80
N GLY A 19 1.25 14.23 4.81
CA GLY A 19 0.52 14.91 5.89
C GLY A 19 -0.97 14.58 5.93
N ARG A 20 -1.60 14.35 4.77
CA ARG A 20 -3.00 13.89 4.72
C ARG A 20 -3.14 12.43 5.17
N LEU A 21 -2.17 11.57 4.83
CA LEU A 21 -2.12 10.19 5.32
C LEU A 21 -2.00 10.15 6.85
N GLU A 22 -1.08 10.94 7.42
CA GLU A 22 -0.88 11.06 8.86
C GLU A 22 -2.16 11.55 9.55
N ALA A 23 -2.74 12.65 9.07
CA ALA A 23 -3.97 13.20 9.65
C ALA A 23 -5.15 12.23 9.56
N ALA A 24 -5.34 11.58 8.41
CA ALA A 24 -6.44 10.65 8.18
C ALA A 24 -6.39 9.39 9.06
N LEU A 25 -5.20 9.00 9.52
CA LEU A 25 -4.97 7.79 10.33
C LEU A 25 -4.67 8.12 11.79
N SER A 26 -4.74 9.39 12.20
CA SER A 26 -4.32 9.87 13.52
C SER A 26 -5.17 9.38 14.70
N SER A 27 -6.37 8.84 14.45
CA SER A 27 -7.22 8.26 15.49
C SER A 27 -6.74 6.89 15.97
N ASN A 28 -5.83 6.25 15.24
CA ASN A 28 -5.31 4.93 15.59
C ASN A 28 -4.16 5.07 16.62
N PRO A 29 -4.15 4.28 17.71
CA PRO A 29 -3.05 4.28 18.67
C PRO A 29 -1.77 3.63 18.11
N GLU A 30 -1.88 2.83 17.05
CA GLU A 30 -0.77 2.11 16.45
C GLU A 30 0.21 3.02 15.71
N SER A 31 1.49 2.69 15.80
CA SER A 31 2.51 3.33 14.97
C SER A 31 2.52 2.74 13.56
N LEU A 32 2.31 3.60 12.57
CA LEU A 32 2.39 3.30 11.15
C LEU A 32 3.63 3.96 10.55
N TYR A 33 4.38 3.24 9.72
CA TYR A 33 5.66 3.69 9.20
C TYR A 33 5.57 3.93 7.70
N LEU A 34 5.80 5.17 7.27
CA LEU A 34 5.79 5.55 5.85
C LEU A 34 7.21 5.57 5.28
N GLY A 35 7.46 4.79 4.24
CA GLY A 35 8.78 4.67 3.61
C GLY A 35 8.72 4.72 2.08
N ALA A 36 9.68 5.41 1.47
CA ALA A 36 9.88 5.37 0.03
C ALA A 36 10.63 4.11 -0.39
N ILE A 37 10.26 3.53 -1.53
CA ILE A 37 10.86 2.29 -2.00
C ILE A 37 12.26 2.53 -2.59
N ARG A 38 13.23 1.73 -2.12
CA ARG A 38 14.57 1.59 -2.70
C ARG A 38 14.51 0.59 -3.85
N TYR A 39 14.93 1.03 -5.03
CA TYR A 39 14.91 0.21 -6.24
C TYR A 39 16.31 -0.37 -6.50
N VAL A 40 16.44 -1.69 -6.43
CA VAL A 40 17.75 -2.38 -6.41
C VAL A 40 17.90 -3.31 -7.61
N ALA A 41 19.13 -3.37 -8.17
CA ALA A 41 19.45 -4.24 -9.30
C ALA A 41 19.47 -5.73 -8.88
N PRO A 42 19.20 -6.66 -9.81
CA PRO A 42 19.37 -8.09 -9.54
C PRO A 42 20.82 -8.40 -9.13
N GLY A 43 21.01 -9.31 -8.16
CA GLY A 43 22.34 -9.75 -7.73
C GLY A 43 23.05 -8.82 -6.73
N THR A 44 22.43 -7.70 -6.33
CA THR A 44 22.90 -6.93 -5.18
C THR A 44 22.57 -7.70 -3.90
N ILE A 45 23.60 -8.04 -3.12
CA ILE A 45 23.45 -8.67 -1.81
C ILE A 45 23.75 -7.61 -0.76
N GLU A 46 22.74 -7.23 0.02
CA GLU A 46 22.91 -6.36 1.19
C GLU A 46 22.99 -7.26 2.43
N PHE A 47 24.14 -7.26 3.11
CA PHE A 47 24.33 -7.99 4.37
C PHE A 47 24.19 -7.05 5.56
N GLY A 48 23.67 -7.60 6.68
CA GLY A 48 23.72 -6.91 7.97
C GLY A 48 22.83 -5.68 8.06
N ASN A 49 21.67 -5.68 7.41
CA ASN A 49 20.76 -4.55 7.52
C ASN A 49 20.19 -4.48 8.95
N PRO A 50 20.49 -3.43 9.74
CA PRO A 50 20.05 -3.32 11.12
C PRO A 50 18.53 -3.10 11.22
N ASN A 51 17.91 -2.68 10.12
CA ASN A 51 16.52 -2.32 10.06
C ASN A 51 15.71 -3.38 9.32
N SER A 52 14.88 -4.14 10.02
CA SER A 52 14.02 -5.14 9.41
C SER A 52 12.97 -4.54 8.46
N PHE A 53 12.68 -3.24 8.56
CA PHE A 53 11.82 -2.51 7.62
C PHE A 53 12.45 -2.35 6.22
N ASP A 54 13.77 -2.45 6.08
CA ASP A 54 14.41 -2.24 4.78
C ASP A 54 14.01 -3.31 3.76
N THR A 55 13.86 -4.56 4.20
CA THR A 55 13.49 -5.69 3.31
C THR A 55 12.14 -5.45 2.63
N ILE A 56 11.17 -4.89 3.37
CA ILE A 56 9.84 -4.56 2.86
C ILE A 56 9.80 -3.20 2.17
N LEU A 57 10.90 -2.45 2.13
CA LEU A 57 11.03 -1.18 1.40
C LEU A 57 11.91 -1.31 0.15
N VAL A 58 12.22 -2.54 -0.29
CA VAL A 58 12.98 -2.79 -1.52
C VAL A 58 12.07 -3.34 -2.64
N LYS A 59 12.36 -2.94 -3.88
CA LYS A 59 11.75 -3.47 -5.11
C LYS A 59 12.79 -3.57 -6.22
N ARG A 60 12.55 -4.43 -7.23
CA ARG A 60 13.48 -4.58 -8.36
C ARG A 60 13.60 -3.28 -9.16
N ALA A 61 14.80 -2.96 -9.62
CA ALA A 61 15.11 -1.74 -10.39
C ALA A 61 14.24 -1.55 -11.64
N SER A 62 13.78 -2.64 -12.26
CA SER A 62 12.85 -2.60 -13.41
C SER A 62 11.52 -1.90 -13.13
N TYR A 63 11.13 -1.77 -11.86
CA TYR A 63 9.89 -1.09 -11.43
C TYR A 63 10.11 0.34 -10.93
N ALA A 64 11.31 0.92 -11.12
CA ALA A 64 11.65 2.27 -10.64
C ALA A 64 10.77 3.39 -11.24
N TYR A 65 10.01 3.09 -12.30
CA TYR A 65 9.02 4.00 -12.89
C TYR A 65 7.77 4.19 -12.01
N GLU A 66 7.52 3.31 -11.03
CA GLU A 66 6.34 3.41 -10.17
C GLU A 66 6.46 4.49 -9.08
N LYS A 67 7.70 4.80 -8.64
CA LYS A 67 7.97 5.78 -7.56
C LYS A 67 7.10 5.54 -6.32
N GLU A 68 7.08 4.28 -5.89
CA GLU A 68 6.22 3.75 -4.84
C GLU A 68 6.65 4.23 -3.44
N VAL A 69 5.65 4.42 -2.59
CA VAL A 69 5.79 4.56 -1.13
C VAL A 69 4.93 3.50 -0.45
N ARG A 70 5.37 2.97 0.69
CA ARG A 70 4.62 2.00 1.50
C ARG A 70 4.36 2.57 2.87
N LEU A 71 3.12 2.40 3.34
CA LEU A 71 2.77 2.52 4.74
C LEU A 71 2.76 1.12 5.34
N VAL A 72 3.50 0.92 6.42
CA VAL A 72 3.72 -0.38 7.03
C VAL A 72 3.23 -0.34 8.47
N TYR A 73 2.39 -1.31 8.81
CA TYR A 73 2.14 -1.67 10.19
C TYR A 73 2.92 -2.94 10.53
N TRP A 74 3.62 -2.95 11.65
CA TRP A 74 4.33 -4.11 12.16
C TRP A 74 3.94 -4.36 13.61
N ASP A 75 3.32 -5.51 13.88
CA ASP A 75 3.09 -6.02 15.24
C ASP A 75 4.02 -7.20 15.52
N THR A 76 4.93 -7.05 16.48
CA THR A 76 5.82 -8.14 16.95
C THR A 76 5.30 -8.77 18.24
N ASN A 77 4.24 -8.25 18.84
CA ASN A 77 3.79 -8.71 20.16
C ASN A 77 2.99 -10.01 20.07
N ASN A 78 2.42 -10.31 18.90
CA ASN A 78 1.63 -11.50 18.66
C ASN A 78 2.15 -12.25 17.43
N MET A 79 3.43 -12.66 17.47
CA MET A 79 3.98 -13.50 16.41
C MET A 79 3.24 -14.83 16.41
N HIS A 80 2.77 -15.24 15.24
CA HIS A 80 2.11 -16.53 15.07
C HIS A 80 3.11 -17.65 15.40
N ASP A 81 2.80 -18.41 16.45
CA ASP A 81 3.51 -19.64 16.74
C ASP A 81 2.99 -20.73 15.80
N SER A 82 3.75 -20.99 14.75
CA SER A 82 3.40 -21.97 13.72
C SER A 82 3.65 -23.42 14.16
N LEU A 83 4.20 -23.64 15.36
CA LEU A 83 4.56 -24.96 15.85
C LEU A 83 3.67 -25.36 17.03
N GLU A 84 3.00 -26.49 16.91
CA GLU A 84 2.28 -27.12 18.02
C GLU A 84 3.27 -27.74 19.01
N SER A 85 4.34 -28.34 18.49
CA SER A 85 5.43 -28.84 19.31
C SER A 85 6.75 -28.82 18.55
N ALA A 86 7.82 -28.54 19.29
CA ALA A 86 9.19 -28.71 18.86
C ALA A 86 10.07 -28.85 20.10
N SER A 87 10.99 -29.80 20.11
CA SER A 87 11.95 -29.98 21.20
C SER A 87 13.37 -29.71 20.70
N TRP A 88 14.10 -28.86 21.42
CA TRP A 88 15.51 -28.60 21.10
C TRP A 88 16.36 -29.84 21.44
N ASN A 89 17.10 -30.34 20.46
CA ASN A 89 18.07 -31.42 20.64
C ASN A 89 19.49 -30.83 20.69
N GLU A 90 20.09 -30.86 21.88
CA GLU A 90 21.44 -30.32 22.11
C GLU A 90 22.56 -31.10 21.41
N THR A 91 22.33 -32.38 21.08
CA THR A 91 23.34 -33.24 20.44
C THR A 91 23.43 -32.96 18.94
N THR A 92 22.28 -32.83 18.28
CA THR A 92 22.20 -32.56 16.84
C THR A 92 22.16 -31.07 16.52
N MET A 93 21.97 -30.22 17.55
CA MET A 93 21.76 -28.77 17.45
C MET A 93 20.60 -28.43 16.51
N ARG A 94 19.50 -29.19 16.61
CA ARG A 94 18.30 -29.05 15.78
C ARG A 94 17.05 -29.26 16.61
N PHE A 95 15.91 -28.81 16.10
CA PHE A 95 14.60 -29.15 16.66
C PHE A 95 14.15 -30.52 16.16
N ASP A 96 13.75 -31.38 17.10
CA ASP A 96 13.11 -32.67 16.84
C ASP A 96 11.60 -32.59 17.13
N GLY A 97 10.84 -33.56 16.61
CA GLY A 97 9.40 -33.66 16.88
C GLY A 97 8.59 -32.45 16.42
N ILE A 98 9.02 -31.81 15.32
CA ILE A 98 8.36 -30.63 14.78
C ILE A 98 6.95 -31.03 14.29
N VAL A 99 5.94 -30.50 14.97
CA VAL A 99 4.55 -30.58 14.53
C VAL A 99 4.08 -29.17 14.25
N GLU A 100 3.69 -28.91 13.00
CA GLU A 100 3.12 -27.63 12.59
C GLU A 100 1.68 -27.53 13.08
N LYS A 101 1.31 -26.34 13.55
CA LYS A 101 -0.05 -26.06 13.97
C LYS A 101 -0.90 -25.69 12.76
N ASP A 102 -2.03 -26.37 12.56
CA ASP A 102 -2.98 -26.08 11.48
C ASP A 102 -4.00 -25.00 11.89
N ASP A 103 -3.50 -23.86 12.38
CA ASP A 103 -4.33 -22.71 12.69
C ASP A 103 -4.67 -21.95 11.40
N PRO A 104 -5.93 -21.55 11.19
CA PRO A 104 -6.26 -20.65 10.11
C PRO A 104 -5.51 -19.32 10.30
N PRO A 105 -5.05 -18.68 9.21
CA PRO A 105 -4.35 -17.41 9.30
C PRO A 105 -5.24 -16.37 9.98
N VAL A 106 -4.65 -15.64 10.94
CA VAL A 106 -5.34 -14.54 11.64
C VAL A 106 -5.77 -13.50 10.61
N ALA A 107 -7.00 -12.99 10.75
CA ALA A 107 -7.53 -11.95 9.88
C ALA A 107 -6.64 -10.69 9.88
N GLY A 108 -6.66 -9.93 8.78
CA GLY A 108 -5.93 -8.67 8.68
C GLY A 108 -6.37 -7.64 9.73
N ARG A 109 -5.50 -6.66 10.01
CA ARG A 109 -5.81 -5.57 10.94
C ARG A 109 -6.55 -4.45 10.22
N SER A 110 -7.61 -3.95 10.84
CA SER A 110 -8.35 -2.78 10.38
C SER A 110 -7.85 -1.53 11.09
N PHE A 111 -7.80 -0.41 10.37
CA PHE A 111 -7.44 0.90 10.91
C PHE A 111 -8.54 1.90 10.56
N ASP A 112 -8.86 2.76 11.52
CA ASP A 112 -9.76 3.88 11.29
C ASP A 112 -9.10 4.85 10.31
N CYS A 113 -9.85 5.31 9.32
CA CYS A 113 -9.33 6.19 8.28
C CYS A 113 -10.38 7.21 7.88
N ASP A 114 -10.09 8.48 8.13
CA ASP A 114 -10.88 9.58 7.60
C ASP A 114 -10.57 9.76 6.11
N VAL A 115 -11.44 9.20 5.26
CA VAL A 115 -11.30 9.22 3.80
C VAL A 115 -11.37 10.66 3.25
N ASP A 116 -12.14 11.54 3.88
CA ASP A 116 -12.31 12.91 3.41
C ASP A 116 -11.02 13.72 3.63
N VAL A 117 -10.38 13.50 4.79
CA VAL A 117 -9.03 14.01 5.07
C VAL A 117 -7.98 13.33 4.20
N LEU A 118 -8.07 12.02 3.94
CA LEU A 118 -7.08 11.29 3.14
C LEU A 118 -7.01 11.82 1.71
N ILE A 119 -8.16 11.99 1.05
CA ILE A 119 -8.24 12.25 -0.39
C ILE A 119 -8.11 13.76 -0.64
N LYS A 120 -6.99 14.20 -1.25
CA LYS A 120 -6.85 15.59 -1.69
C LYS A 120 -7.76 15.89 -2.87
N ARG A 121 -7.80 14.97 -3.84
CA ARG A 121 -8.62 15.04 -5.04
C ARG A 121 -8.68 13.70 -5.73
N VAL A 122 -9.68 13.54 -6.57
CA VAL A 122 -9.81 12.41 -7.48
C VAL A 122 -9.55 12.86 -8.92
N VAL A 123 -8.82 12.03 -9.66
CA VAL A 123 -8.59 12.21 -11.09
C VAL A 123 -9.21 11.04 -11.83
N VAL A 124 -10.08 11.32 -12.79
CA VAL A 124 -10.68 10.31 -13.66
C VAL A 124 -9.79 10.09 -14.88
N SER A 125 -9.62 8.82 -15.27
CA SER A 125 -8.88 8.42 -16.45
C SER A 125 -9.32 9.19 -17.70
N PRO A 126 -8.39 9.59 -18.59
CA PRO A 126 -8.73 10.30 -19.82
C PRO A 126 -9.42 9.37 -20.85
N PHE A 127 -9.38 8.06 -20.61
CA PHE A 127 -10.04 7.03 -21.43
C PHE A 127 -11.41 6.63 -20.87
N ALA A 128 -11.86 7.27 -19.78
CA ALA A 128 -13.15 6.98 -19.19
C ALA A 128 -14.29 7.51 -20.09
N PRO A 129 -15.40 6.78 -20.21
CA PRO A 129 -16.55 7.26 -20.96
C PRO A 129 -17.18 8.50 -20.29
N PRO A 130 -17.87 9.39 -21.03
CA PRO A 130 -18.38 10.66 -20.50
C PRO A 130 -19.32 10.52 -19.29
N TRP A 131 -20.05 9.40 -19.19
CA TRP A 131 -20.96 9.13 -18.07
C TRP A 131 -20.25 8.79 -16.75
N TYR A 132 -18.96 8.45 -16.79
CA TYR A 132 -18.23 7.95 -15.64
C TYR A 132 -17.97 9.06 -14.59
N LEU A 133 -17.64 10.28 -15.03
CA LEU A 133 -17.42 11.40 -14.12
C LEU A 133 -18.69 11.75 -13.31
N PRO A 134 -19.88 11.93 -13.93
CA PRO A 134 -21.13 12.11 -13.18
C PRO A 134 -21.44 10.97 -12.21
N MET A 135 -21.09 9.72 -12.55
CA MET A 135 -21.25 8.58 -11.65
C MET A 135 -20.37 8.71 -10.39
N ILE A 136 -19.10 9.09 -10.54
CA ILE A 136 -18.20 9.29 -9.39
C ILE A 136 -18.63 10.52 -8.57
N GLU A 137 -19.14 11.57 -9.20
CA GLU A 137 -19.72 12.73 -8.49
C GLU A 137 -20.91 12.33 -7.63
N ARG A 138 -21.85 11.56 -8.20
CA ARG A 138 -22.99 11.01 -7.45
C ARG A 138 -22.53 10.14 -6.28
N LEU A 139 -21.52 9.28 -6.48
CA LEU A 139 -20.97 8.46 -5.40
C LEU A 139 -20.36 9.32 -4.28
N ARG A 140 -19.62 10.37 -4.64
CA ARG A 140 -19.04 11.31 -3.67
C ARG A 140 -20.12 11.96 -2.81
N GLU A 141 -21.21 12.39 -3.43
CA GLU A 141 -22.36 13.00 -2.74
C GLU A 141 -23.09 11.99 -1.83
N GLN A 142 -23.34 10.78 -2.32
CA GLN A 142 -23.98 9.72 -1.53
C GLN A 142 -23.18 9.34 -0.27
N LEU A 143 -21.85 9.40 -0.36
CA LEU A 143 -20.94 9.16 0.75
C LEU A 143 -20.64 10.41 1.59
N ASN A 144 -21.22 11.57 1.24
CA ASN A 144 -21.01 12.84 1.90
C ASN A 144 -19.51 13.24 2.01
N LEU A 145 -18.78 13.09 0.91
CA LEU A 145 -17.35 13.40 0.81
C LEU A 145 -17.09 14.75 0.10
N HIS A 146 -16.03 15.43 0.50
CA HIS A 146 -15.70 16.82 0.16
C HIS A 146 -14.31 16.96 -0.46
N PHE A 147 -14.13 16.39 -1.65
CA PHE A 147 -12.92 16.61 -2.45
C PHE A 147 -13.25 16.88 -3.91
N PRO A 148 -12.42 17.66 -4.62
CA PRO A 148 -12.62 17.92 -6.02
C PRO A 148 -12.37 16.68 -6.87
N ILE A 149 -13.18 16.51 -7.91
CA ILE A 149 -13.04 15.47 -8.92
C ILE A 149 -12.70 16.16 -10.24
N THR A 150 -11.68 15.66 -10.94
CA THR A 150 -11.20 16.27 -12.19
C THR A 150 -10.93 15.19 -13.23
N ALA A 151 -11.14 15.49 -14.51
CA ALA A 151 -10.67 14.62 -15.58
C ALA A 151 -9.16 14.76 -15.79
N SER A 152 -8.49 13.67 -16.11
CA SER A 152 -7.08 13.66 -16.47
C SER A 152 -6.85 14.45 -17.76
N ARG A 153 -5.88 15.39 -17.73
CA ARG A 153 -5.46 16.18 -18.89
C ARG A 153 -4.41 15.49 -19.76
N LEU A 154 -4.13 14.21 -19.56
CA LEU A 154 -3.06 13.50 -20.27
C LEU A 154 -3.22 13.50 -21.80
N LEU A 155 -4.46 13.51 -22.31
CA LEU A 155 -4.76 13.58 -23.75
C LEU A 155 -5.01 15.01 -24.25
N ALA A 156 -4.95 16.02 -23.37
CA ALA A 156 -5.15 17.41 -23.77
C ALA A 156 -3.94 17.91 -24.57
N ALA A 157 -4.18 18.83 -25.51
CA ALA A 157 -3.11 19.50 -26.22
C ALA A 157 -2.17 20.22 -25.23
N PRO A 158 -0.84 20.20 -25.48
CA PRO A 158 0.09 20.96 -24.65
C PRO A 158 -0.26 22.45 -24.69
N PRO A 159 -0.09 23.19 -23.58
CA PRO A 159 -0.32 24.63 -23.59
C PRO A 159 0.60 25.30 -24.61
N ILE A 160 0.03 26.16 -25.44
CA ILE A 160 0.80 27.00 -26.37
C ILE A 160 1.55 28.02 -25.52
N ALA A 161 2.87 28.07 -25.68
CA ALA A 161 3.77 28.98 -24.97
C ALA A 161 3.56 30.44 -25.37
#